data_AF-K9V0D2-F1
#
_entry.id   AF-K9V0D2-F1
#
_cell.length_a   1.000
_cell.length_b   1.000
_cell.length_c   1.000
_cell.angle_alpha   90.00
_cell.angle_beta   90.00
_cell.angle_gamma   90.00
#
_symmetry.space_group_name_H-M   'P 1'
#
loop_
_entity.id
_entity.type
_entity.pdbx_description
1 polymer ?
#
loop_
_entity_poly.entity_id
_entity_poly.type
_entity_poly.pdbx_seq_one_letter_code
_entity_poly.pdbx_strand_id
1 'polypeptide(L)'
;MVYENVIYTQKTLAERYGISIAGLQQWYPYAGIVKPKKRGGYFDAATLEIADIFYVAIRMRRLTFEEYLQQVIPAGGLDTYLQKVNKITLYDFLTKYISEQEQANEIVQAVIRRIERHEAYKSASTTVTNFA
;
A
#
# COMPACT_ATOMS: atom_id res chain seq x y z
N MET A 1 -19.92 -1.40 -0.71
CA MET A 1 -19.79 -1.62 0.74
C MET A 1 -18.88 -0.55 1.30
N VAL A 2 -19.36 0.09 2.36
CA VAL A 2 -18.70 1.14 3.15
C VAL A 2 -17.31 0.64 3.57
N TYR A 3 -16.27 1.48 3.45
CA TYR A 3 -15.04 1.22 4.19
C TYR A 3 -15.46 1.24 5.66
N GLU A 4 -15.59 0.05 6.25
CA GLU A 4 -15.69 -0.07 7.69
C GLU A 4 -14.66 0.90 8.27
N ASN A 5 -15.12 1.75 9.19
CA ASN A 5 -14.28 2.60 10.02
C ASN A 5 -13.39 1.69 10.89
N VAL A 6 -12.50 0.91 10.26
CA VAL A 6 -11.60 -0.01 10.93
C VAL A 6 -10.49 0.86 11.46
N ILE A 7 -10.65 1.17 12.72
CA ILE A 7 -9.69 1.93 13.49
C ILE A 7 -8.50 1.01 13.79
N TYR A 8 -7.37 1.25 13.14
CA TYR A 8 -6.17 0.43 13.36
C TYR A 8 -5.37 0.95 14.55
N THR A 9 -5.27 0.14 15.59
CA THR A 9 -4.27 0.33 16.65
C THR A 9 -2.95 -0.28 16.19
N GLN A 10 -1.86 -0.03 16.92
CA GLN A 10 -0.59 -0.70 16.67
C GLN A 10 -0.68 -2.23 16.75
N LYS A 11 -1.53 -2.75 17.64
CA LYS A 11 -1.74 -4.19 17.76
C LYS A 11 -2.47 -4.75 16.54
N THR A 12 -3.62 -4.18 16.19
CA THR A 12 -4.44 -4.68 15.08
C THR A 12 -3.76 -4.48 13.73
N LEU A 13 -2.94 -3.43 13.59
CA LEU A 13 -2.13 -3.22 12.38
C LEU A 13 -1.00 -4.26 12.26
N ALA A 14 -0.34 -4.63 13.36
CA ALA A 14 0.67 -5.69 13.34
C ALA A 14 0.05 -7.06 13.01
N GLU A 15 -1.12 -7.35 13.58
CA GLU A 15 -1.90 -8.56 13.29
C GLU A 15 -2.28 -8.64 11.81
N ARG A 16 -2.76 -7.54 11.20
CA ARG A 16 -3.07 -7.45 9.76
C ARG A 16 -1.90 -7.91 8.88
N TYR A 17 -0.67 -7.54 9.25
CA TYR A 17 0.53 -7.88 8.49
C TYR A 17 1.15 -9.23 8.89
N GLY A 18 0.60 -9.92 9.89
CA GLY A 18 1.15 -11.17 10.42
C GLY A 18 2.54 -11.00 11.03
N ILE A 19 2.81 -9.85 11.65
CA ILE A 19 4.10 -9.51 12.27
C ILE A 19 3.93 -9.13 13.73
N SER A 20 5.03 -9.12 14.48
CA SER A 20 5.04 -8.58 15.84
C SER A 20 4.94 -7.05 15.84
N ILE A 21 4.50 -6.48 16.96
CA ILE A 21 4.50 -5.02 17.17
C ILE A 21 5.91 -4.43 16.98
N ALA A 22 6.95 -5.15 17.43
CA ALA A 22 8.33 -4.73 17.24
C ALA A 22 8.73 -4.76 15.75
N GLY A 23 8.31 -5.78 15.00
CA GLY A 23 8.50 -5.85 13.55
C GLY A 23 7.82 -4.69 12.83
N LEU A 24 6.59 -4.35 13.23
CA LEU A 24 5.89 -3.18 12.69
C LEU A 24 6.64 -1.87 12.98
N GLN A 25 7.21 -1.72 14.19
CA GLN A 25 8.00 -0.54 14.54
C GLN A 25 9.28 -0.40 13.71
N GLN A 26 9.88 -1.51 13.30
CA GLN A 26 11.03 -1.49 12.41
C GLN A 26 10.67 -0.90 11.04
N TRP A 27 9.42 -1.00 10.58
CA TRP A 27 9.01 -0.44 9.29
C TRP A 27 8.91 1.08 9.32
N TYR A 28 8.63 1.68 10.48
CA TYR A 28 8.32 3.11 10.58
C TYR A 28 9.32 4.04 9.89
N PRO A 29 10.64 3.93 10.14
CA PRO A 29 11.61 4.80 9.47
C PRO A 29 11.72 4.58 7.96
N TYR A 30 11.47 3.36 7.46
CA TYR A 30 11.63 3.03 6.04
C TYR A 30 10.37 3.30 5.21
N ALA A 31 9.20 3.05 5.80
CA ALA A 31 7.91 3.27 5.17
C ALA A 31 7.44 4.73 5.31
N GLY A 32 8.04 5.53 6.21
CA GLY A 32 7.56 6.87 6.53
C GLY A 32 6.29 6.86 7.38
N ILE A 33 6.07 5.80 8.17
CA ILE A 33 4.89 5.67 9.04
C ILE A 33 5.11 6.49 10.31
N VAL A 34 4.19 7.42 10.59
CA VAL A 34 4.20 8.22 11.82
C VAL A 34 3.40 7.49 12.90
N LYS A 35 4.06 7.21 14.03
CA LYS A 35 3.39 6.60 15.18
C LYS A 35 2.34 7.56 15.78
N PRO A 36 1.15 7.07 16.18
CA PRO A 36 0.18 7.87 16.91
C PRO A 36 0.76 8.42 18.23
N LYS A 37 0.56 9.71 18.49
CA LYS A 37 1.12 10.42 19.66
C LYS A 37 0.54 9.94 21.00
N LYS A 38 -0.71 9.47 21.01
CA LYS A 38 -1.40 8.97 22.21
C LYS A 38 -1.21 7.46 22.36
N ARG A 39 -1.05 6.98 23.60
CA ARG A 39 -1.08 5.54 23.91
C ARG A 39 -2.47 5.00 23.56
N GLY A 40 -2.52 3.94 22.74
CA GLY A 40 -3.79 3.45 22.17
C GLY A 40 -4.34 4.31 21.03
N GLY A 41 -3.54 5.25 20.51
CA GLY A 41 -3.89 6.03 19.33
C GLY A 41 -3.99 5.15 18.08
N TYR A 42 -4.65 5.72 17.08
CA TYR A 42 -5.05 5.01 15.88
C TYR A 42 -4.33 5.55 14.66
N PHE A 43 -4.08 4.66 13.70
CA PHE A 43 -3.55 5.00 12.39
C PHE A 43 -4.68 5.45 11.47
N ASP A 44 -4.43 6.50 10.70
CA ASP A 44 -5.35 6.98 9.69
C ASP A 44 -5.26 6.14 8.41
N ALA A 45 -6.19 6.38 7.49
CA ALA A 45 -6.26 5.67 6.22
C ALA A 45 -5.00 5.88 5.36
N ALA A 46 -4.42 7.09 5.37
CA ALA A 46 -3.20 7.40 4.64
C ALA A 46 -2.01 6.56 5.14
N THR A 47 -1.87 6.40 6.45
CA THR A 47 -0.82 5.56 7.03
C THR A 47 -1.03 4.08 6.70
N LEU A 48 -2.28 3.61 6.69
CA LEU A 48 -2.61 2.26 6.28
C LEU A 48 -2.23 2.01 4.80
N GLU A 49 -2.49 2.98 3.93
CA GLU A 49 -2.11 2.90 2.52
C GLU A 49 -0.59 2.82 2.34
N ILE A 50 0.15 3.66 3.05
CA ILE A 50 1.62 3.62 3.07
C ILE A 50 2.12 2.25 3.54
N ALA A 51 1.55 1.72 4.63
CA ALA A 51 1.95 0.44 5.19
C ALA A 51 1.60 -0.75 4.26
N ASP A 52 0.45 -0.72 3.59
CA ASP A 52 0.06 -1.73 2.62
C ASP A 52 0.98 -1.72 1.38
N ILE A 53 1.36 -0.54 0.87
CA ILE A 53 2.33 -0.42 -0.23
C ILE A 53 3.72 -0.91 0.19
N PHE A 54 4.16 -0.56 1.39
CA PHE A 54 5.43 -1.06 1.94
C PHE A 54 5.41 -2.59 2.06
N TYR A 55 4.32 -3.17 2.59
CA TYR A 55 4.14 -4.61 2.65
C TYR A 55 4.30 -5.27 1.28
N VAL A 56 3.62 -4.75 0.26
CA VAL A 56 3.72 -5.26 -1.11
C VAL A 56 5.16 -5.19 -1.63
N ALA A 57 5.85 -4.07 -1.41
CA ALA A 57 7.21 -3.90 -1.88
C ALA A 57 8.18 -4.93 -1.27
N ILE A 58 8.06 -5.20 0.03
CA ILE A 58 8.95 -6.13 0.74
C ILE A 58 8.54 -7.59 0.50
N ARG A 59 7.25 -7.91 0.55
CA ARG A 59 6.78 -9.31 0.55
C ARG A 59 6.56 -9.87 -0.85
N MET A 60 6.06 -9.05 -1.77
CA MET A 60 5.74 -9.48 -3.13
C MET A 60 6.88 -9.14 -4.08
N ARG A 61 7.32 -7.88 -4.08
CA ARG A 61 8.43 -7.44 -4.95
C ARG A 61 9.81 -7.86 -4.42
N ARG A 62 9.88 -8.31 -3.16
CA ARG A 62 11.08 -8.84 -2.48
C ARG A 62 12.21 -7.83 -2.37
N LEU A 63 11.88 -6.56 -2.20
CA LEU A 63 12.86 -5.53 -1.86
C LEU A 63 13.26 -5.66 -0.40
N THR A 64 14.50 -5.28 -0.09
CA THR A 64 14.93 -5.00 1.28
C THR A 64 14.38 -3.64 1.75
N PHE A 65 14.41 -3.39 3.07
CA PHE A 65 13.99 -2.09 3.62
C PHE A 65 14.85 -0.94 3.08
N GLU A 66 16.14 -1.18 2.89
CA GLU A 66 17.08 -0.19 2.35
C GLU A 66 16.82 0.10 0.87
N GLU A 67 16.60 -0.94 0.05
CA GLU A 67 16.26 -0.77 -1.36
C GLU A 67 14.94 0.00 -1.53
N TYR A 68 13.94 -0.26 -0.69
CA TYR A 68 12.72 0.52 -0.70
C TYR A 68 12.99 2.01 -0.43
N LEU A 69 13.75 2.31 0.61
CA LEU A 69 14.07 3.69 0.99
C LEU A 69 14.92 4.41 -0.06
N GLN A 70 15.88 3.71 -0.69
CA GLN A 70 16.83 4.31 -1.63
C GLN A 70 16.35 4.35 -3.08
N GLN A 71 15.43 3.46 -3.46
CA GLN A 71 15.02 3.32 -4.87
C GLN A 71 13.53 3.64 -5.08
N VAL A 72 12.66 3.21 -4.16
CA VAL A 72 11.20 3.35 -4.34
C VAL A 72 10.73 4.74 -3.93
N ILE A 73 11.13 5.22 -2.74
CA ILE A 73 10.76 6.55 -2.27
C ILE A 73 11.27 7.65 -3.22
N PRO A 74 12.55 7.66 -3.66
CA PRO A 74 13.04 8.69 -4.58
C PRO A 74 12.44 8.61 -5.99
N ALA A 75 11.95 7.44 -6.40
CA ALA A 75 11.21 7.30 -7.65
C ALA A 75 9.78 7.88 -7.57
N GLY A 76 9.31 8.27 -6.39
CA GLY A 76 7.95 8.76 -6.19
C GLY A 76 6.92 7.67 -5.88
N GLY A 77 7.37 6.47 -5.46
CA GLY A 77 6.49 5.37 -5.05
C GLY A 77 6.68 4.10 -5.87
N LEU A 78 6.02 3.02 -5.40
CA LEU A 78 6.23 1.66 -5.96
C LEU A 78 5.76 1.53 -7.40
N ASP A 79 4.66 2.18 -7.78
CA ASP A 79 4.17 2.16 -9.17
C ASP A 79 5.19 2.79 -10.13
N THR A 80 5.66 4.01 -9.84
CA THR A 80 6.68 4.69 -10.65
C THR A 80 7.99 3.90 -10.71
N TYR A 81 8.39 3.28 -9.61
CA TYR A 81 9.56 2.39 -9.57
C TYR A 81 9.39 1.20 -10.53
N LEU A 82 8.26 0.50 -10.48
CA LEU A 82 7.97 -0.64 -11.37
C LEU A 82 7.88 -0.21 -12.83
N GLN A 83 7.28 0.94 -13.12
CA GLN A 83 7.25 1.49 -14.46
C GLN A 83 8.65 1.80 -14.99
N LYS A 84 9.54 2.32 -14.13
CA LYS A 84 10.92 2.64 -14.52
C LYS A 84 11.74 1.39 -14.80
N VAL A 85 11.73 0.42 -13.87
CA VAL A 85 12.61 -0.76 -13.87
C VAL A 85 12.07 -1.90 -14.73
N ASN A 86 10.75 -2.13 -14.69
CA ASN A 86 10.11 -3.29 -15.29
C ASN A 86 9.18 -2.94 -16.47
N LYS A 87 8.92 -1.66 -16.73
CA LYS A 87 7.97 -1.19 -17.76
C LYS A 87 6.55 -1.73 -17.58
N ILE A 88 6.16 -1.99 -16.33
CA ILE A 88 4.82 -2.46 -15.94
C ILE A 88 4.24 -1.55 -14.86
N THR A 89 2.92 -1.50 -14.78
CA THR A 89 2.21 -0.81 -13.70
C THR A 89 2.18 -1.67 -12.43
N LEU A 90 1.95 -1.05 -11.28
CA LEU A 90 1.69 -1.76 -10.02
C LEU A 90 0.46 -2.66 -10.13
N TYR A 91 -0.58 -2.22 -10.86
CA TYR A 91 -1.77 -3.03 -11.09
C TYR A 91 -1.44 -4.31 -11.87
N ASP A 92 -0.70 -4.20 -12.98
CA ASP A 92 -0.28 -5.37 -13.75
C ASP A 92 0.61 -6.28 -12.93
N PHE A 93 1.57 -5.72 -12.18
CA PHE A 93 2.43 -6.48 -11.27
C PHE A 93 1.60 -7.34 -10.31
N LEU A 94 0.61 -6.75 -9.65
CA LEU A 94 -0.23 -7.42 -8.66
C LEU A 94 -1.27 -8.40 -9.24
N THR A 95 -1.61 -8.28 -10.53
CA THR A 95 -2.66 -9.11 -11.15
C THR A 95 -2.12 -10.17 -12.09
N LYS A 96 -0.90 -10.00 -12.61
CA LYS A 96 -0.34 -10.86 -13.68
C LYS A 96 1.02 -11.46 -13.34
N TYR A 97 1.80 -10.83 -12.46
CA TYR A 97 3.22 -11.17 -12.26
C TYR A 97 3.55 -11.73 -10.87
N ILE A 98 2.54 -11.96 -10.03
CA ILE A 98 2.65 -12.66 -8.75
C ILE A 98 1.81 -13.94 -8.78
N SER A 99 2.14 -14.90 -7.92
CA SER A 99 1.43 -16.18 -7.85
C SER A 99 -0.02 -16.02 -7.40
N GLU A 100 -0.91 -16.95 -7.77
CA GLU A 100 -2.32 -16.94 -7.34
C GLU A 100 -2.46 -16.88 -5.80
N GLN A 101 -1.55 -17.54 -5.07
CA GLN A 101 -1.53 -17.49 -3.61
C GLN A 101 -1.18 -16.10 -3.07
N GLU A 102 -0.22 -15.41 -3.70
CA GLU A 102 0.11 -14.01 -3.35
C GLU A 102 -1.03 -13.07 -3.75
N GLN A 103 -1.71 -13.32 -4.87
CA GLN A 103 -2.90 -12.56 -5.28
C GLN A 103 -4.05 -12.70 -4.28
N ALA A 104 -4.24 -13.89 -3.70
CA ALA A 104 -5.27 -14.13 -2.70
C ALA A 104 -5.01 -13.43 -1.35
N ASN A 105 -3.84 -12.82 -1.16
CA ASN A 105 -3.52 -12.07 0.05
C ASN A 105 -4.43 -10.84 0.21
N GLU A 106 -5.04 -10.68 1.39
CA GLU A 106 -5.99 -9.60 1.65
C GLU A 106 -5.42 -8.19 1.47
N ILE A 107 -4.12 -8.00 1.75
CA ILE A 107 -3.44 -6.71 1.60
C ILE A 107 -3.26 -6.41 0.10
N VAL A 108 -2.88 -7.41 -0.69
CA VAL A 108 -2.77 -7.28 -2.15
C VAL A 108 -4.13 -6.93 -2.74
N GLN A 109 -5.18 -7.65 -2.35
CA GLN A 109 -6.55 -7.35 -2.78
C GLN A 109 -7.03 -5.96 -2.34
N ALA A 110 -6.60 -5.48 -1.16
CA ALA A 110 -6.91 -4.13 -0.70
C ALA A 110 -6.21 -3.06 -1.56
N VAL A 111 -4.96 -3.30 -1.96
CA VAL A 111 -4.21 -2.40 -2.85
C VAL A 111 -4.83 -2.38 -4.26
N ILE A 112 -5.14 -3.54 -4.84
CA ILE A 112 -5.81 -3.64 -6.15
C ILE A 112 -7.12 -2.83 -6.13
N ARG A 113 -7.98 -3.07 -5.13
CA ARG A 113 -9.26 -2.34 -4.99
C ARG A 113 -9.10 -0.83 -4.78
N ARG A 114 -7.99 -0.36 -4.22
CA ARG A 114 -7.69 1.09 -4.16
C ARG A 114 -7.34 1.64 -5.53
N ILE A 115 -6.47 0.96 -6.26
CA ILE A 115 -6.05 1.37 -7.61
C ILE A 115 -7.28 1.45 -8.53
N GLU A 116 -8.10 0.40 -8.56
CA GLU A 116 -9.31 0.35 -9.38
C GLU A 116 -10.28 1.50 -9.08
N ARG A 117 -10.47 1.83 -7.80
CA ARG A 117 -11.32 2.96 -7.41
C ARG A 117 -10.74 4.30 -7.85
N HIS A 118 -9.44 4.52 -7.71
CA HIS A 118 -8.80 5.76 -8.16
C HIS A 118 -8.96 5.96 -9.67
N GLU A 119 -8.79 4.90 -10.47
CA GLU A 119 -9.01 4.95 -11.91
C GLU A 119 -10.48 5.14 -12.30
N ALA A 120 -11.41 4.51 -11.58
CA ALA A 120 -12.85 4.75 -11.75
C ALA A 120 -13.24 6.20 -11.43
N TYR A 121 -12.70 6.79 -10.36
CA TYR A 121 -12.94 8.20 -10.01
C TYR A 121 -12.37 9.16 -11.05
N LYS A 122 -11.18 8.89 -11.58
CA LYS A 122 -10.62 9.69 -12.69
C LYS A 122 -11.52 9.64 -13.92
N SER A 123 -11.96 8.45 -14.31
CA SER A 123 -12.85 8.24 -15.46
C SER A 123 -14.22 8.91 -15.29
N ALA A 124 -14.80 8.83 -14.08
CA ALA A 124 -16.03 9.52 -13.73
C ALA A 124 -15.86 11.04 -13.76
N SER A 125 -14.78 11.59 -13.19
CA SER A 125 -14.49 13.02 -13.17
C SER A 125 -14.38 13.60 -14.60
N THR A 126 -13.70 12.89 -15.51
CA THR A 126 -13.60 13.28 -16.94
C THR A 126 -14.96 13.29 -17.65
N THR A 127 -15.92 12.46 -17.21
CA THR A 127 -17.25 12.39 -17.83
C THR A 127 -18.16 13.55 -17.39
N VAL A 128 -17.95 14.11 -16.20
CA VAL A 128 -18.75 15.25 -15.70
C VAL A 128 -18.30 16.59 -16.32
N THR A 129 -17.04 16.73 -16.71
CA THR A 129 -16.51 17.97 -17.33
C THR A 129 -16.81 18.13 -18.82
N ASN A 130 -17.38 17.12 -19.50
CA ASN A 130 -17.68 17.15 -20.94
C ASN A 130 -19.14 17.49 -21.28
N PHE A 131 -19.90 18.05 -20.32
CA PHE A 131 -21.18 18.71 -20.60
C PHE A 131 -21.01 20.23 -20.45
N ALA A 132 -20.49 20.87 -21.49
CA ALA A 132 -20.53 22.31 -21.68
C ALA A 132 -20.72 22.63 -23.17
#